data_AF-A0A1W9ZEK1-F1
#
_entry.id   AF-A0A1W9ZEK1-F1
#
_cell.length_a   1.000
_cell.length_b   1.000
_cell.length_c   1.000
_cell.angle_alpha   90.00
_cell.angle_beta   90.00
_cell.angle_gamma   90.00
#
_symmetry.space_group_name_H-M   'P 1'
#
loop_
_entity.id
_entity.type
_entity.pdbx_description
1 polymer ?
#
loop_
_entity_poly.entity_id
_entity_poly.type
_entity_poly.pdbx_seq_one_letter_code
_entity_poly.pdbx_strand_id
1 'polypeptide(L)'
;MTTRPVAGRDTTQQLAYRVAAMLLGIGTLHFVAPKPFDSIVPVELPGSPRLYTYGSGVAELAIGALLVPRRTRRSAALAAAALFVGVFPGNLNMCRLWWGKPWPMRLVALARLPMQLPMITTALKIRRNS
;
A
#
# COMPACT_ATOMS: atom_id res chain seq x y z
N MET A 1 13.10 30.30 6.24
CA MET A 1 11.67 30.00 6.05
C MET A 1 11.45 29.69 4.56
N THR A 2 11.55 28.41 4.16
CA THR A 2 11.46 28.02 2.73
C THR A 2 10.00 27.92 2.30
N THR A 3 9.47 28.98 1.70
CA THR A 3 8.12 28.98 1.12
C THR A 3 8.09 28.11 -0.13
N ARG A 4 7.49 26.92 -0.03
CA ARG A 4 7.29 26.05 -1.20
C ARG A 4 6.38 26.72 -2.24
N PRO A 5 6.71 26.63 -3.55
CA PRO A 5 5.84 27.12 -4.63
C PRO A 5 4.45 26.50 -4.53
N VAL A 6 3.41 27.28 -4.85
CA VAL A 6 1.99 26.86 -4.78
C VAL A 6 1.74 25.59 -5.60
N ALA A 7 2.23 25.54 -6.85
CA ALA A 7 2.11 24.36 -7.73
C ALA A 7 2.70 23.07 -7.12
N GLY A 8 3.78 23.18 -6.34
CA GLY A 8 4.38 22.04 -5.63
C GLY A 8 3.52 21.51 -4.48
N ARG A 9 2.73 22.38 -3.84
CA ARG A 9 1.78 22.00 -2.79
C ARG A 9 0.57 21.28 -3.38
N ASP A 10 0.03 21.77 -4.50
CA ASP A 10 -1.15 21.18 -5.15
C ASP A 10 -0.84 19.78 -5.67
N THR A 11 0.33 19.60 -6.30
CA THR A 11 0.79 18.28 -6.75
C THR A 11 0.92 17.29 -5.58
N THR A 12 1.48 17.74 -4.46
CA THR A 12 1.65 16.89 -3.26
C THR A 12 0.30 16.52 -2.65
N GLN A 13 -0.67 17.43 -2.64
CA GLN A 13 -2.02 17.19 -2.16
C GLN A 13 -2.77 16.21 -3.07
N GLN A 14 -2.68 16.36 -4.39
CA GLN A 14 -3.25 15.40 -5.34
C GLN A 14 -2.66 14.00 -5.17
N LEU A 15 -1.34 13.88 -5.03
CA LEU A 15 -0.69 12.60 -4.77
C LEU A 15 -1.16 11.98 -3.46
N ALA A 16 -1.26 12.77 -2.39
CA ALA A 16 -1.76 12.30 -1.09
C ALA A 16 -3.19 11.76 -1.18
N TYR A 17 -4.08 12.44 -1.92
CA TYR A 17 -5.45 11.97 -2.11
C TYR A 17 -5.54 10.72 -2.98
N ARG A 18 -4.70 10.59 -4.02
CA ARG A 18 -4.65 9.37 -4.83
C ARG A 18 -4.19 8.17 -4.00
N VAL A 19 -3.13 8.33 -3.20
CA VAL A 19 -2.65 7.27 -2.30
C VAL A 19 -3.68 6.97 -1.22
N ALA A 20 -4.35 7.99 -0.66
CA ALA A 20 -5.42 7.81 0.32
C ALA A 20 -6.59 7.00 -0.26
N ALA A 21 -7.09 7.38 -1.44
CA ALA A 21 -8.19 6.68 -2.09
C ALA A 21 -7.82 5.22 -2.41
N MET A 22 -6.60 4.98 -2.89
CA MET A 22 -6.10 3.64 -3.15
C MET A 22 -6.05 2.80 -1.86
N LEU A 23 -5.47 3.32 -0.77
CA LEU A 23 -5.39 2.62 0.51
C LEU A 23 -6.78 2.36 1.10
N LEU A 24 -7.69 3.33 1.02
CA LEU A 24 -9.06 3.16 1.50
C LEU A 24 -9.80 2.07 0.71
N GLY A 25 -9.64 2.06 -0.62
CA GLY A 25 -10.25 1.05 -1.49
C GLY A 25 -9.70 -0.35 -1.25
N ILE A 26 -8.37 -0.50 -1.23
CA ILE A 26 -7.71 -1.79 -0.98
C ILE A 26 -7.98 -2.27 0.45
N GLY A 27 -7.94 -1.38 1.44
CA GLY A 27 -8.24 -1.70 2.84
C GLY A 27 -9.67 -2.21 3.00
N THR A 28 -10.64 -1.60 2.32
CA THR A 28 -12.02 -2.10 2.28
C THR A 28 -12.10 -3.48 1.65
N LEU A 29 -11.34 -3.73 0.58
CA LEU A 29 -11.34 -5.01 -0.13
C LEU A 29 -10.82 -6.17 0.74
N HIS A 30 -9.92 -5.91 1.70
CA HIS A 30 -9.49 -6.91 2.68
C HIS A 30 -10.66 -7.44 3.53
N PHE A 31 -11.70 -6.63 3.79
CA PHE A 31 -12.88 -7.05 4.55
C PHE A 31 -13.96 -7.68 3.66
N VAL A 32 -14.19 -7.10 2.47
CA VAL A 32 -15.24 -7.55 1.53
C VAL A 32 -14.83 -8.85 0.82
N ALA A 33 -13.56 -8.97 0.42
CA ALA A 33 -13.04 -10.12 -0.30
C ALA A 33 -11.66 -10.53 0.26
N PRO A 34 -11.60 -11.12 1.48
CA PRO A 34 -10.34 -11.47 2.14
C PRO A 34 -9.59 -12.63 1.48
N LYS A 35 -10.30 -13.59 0.84
CA LYS A 35 -9.73 -14.86 0.37
C LYS A 35 -8.50 -14.70 -0.56
N PRO A 36 -8.49 -13.78 -1.54
CA PRO A 36 -7.31 -13.56 -2.37
C PRO A 36 -6.09 -13.08 -1.57
N PHE A 37 -6.30 -12.24 -0.55
CA PHE A 37 -5.23 -11.72 0.31
C PHE A 37 -4.71 -12.80 1.26
N ASP A 38 -5.60 -13.58 1.88
CA ASP A 38 -5.20 -14.71 2.73
C ASP A 38 -4.29 -15.68 1.97
N SER A 39 -4.62 -15.94 0.69
CA SER A 39 -3.92 -16.91 -0.14
C SER A 39 -2.47 -16.54 -0.47
N ILE A 40 -2.10 -15.27 -0.31
CA ILE A 40 -0.75 -14.79 -0.61
C ILE A 40 0.11 -14.59 0.64
N VAL A 41 -0.49 -14.67 1.85
CA VAL A 41 0.26 -14.58 3.10
C VAL A 41 1.24 -15.77 3.17
N PRO A 42 2.55 -15.52 3.40
CA PRO A 42 3.53 -16.57 3.62
C PRO A 42 3.12 -17.52 4.76
N VAL A 43 3.20 -18.83 4.53
CA VAL A 43 2.86 -19.85 5.53
C VAL A 43 3.87 -19.88 6.68
N GLU A 44 5.04 -19.27 6.47
CA GLU A 44 6.12 -19.12 7.44
C GLU A 44 5.79 -18.08 8.53
N LEU A 45 4.75 -17.26 8.35
CA LEU A 45 4.32 -16.28 9.35
C LEU A 45 3.48 -16.94 10.47
N PRO A 46 3.75 -16.65 11.74
CA PRO A 46 3.01 -17.22 12.85
C PRO A 46 1.58 -16.68 12.92
N GLY A 47 0.60 -17.57 13.13
CA GLY A 47 -0.81 -17.18 13.27
C GLY A 47 -1.63 -17.41 12.01
N SER A 48 -2.84 -16.86 11.96
CA SER A 48 -3.76 -17.07 10.84
C SER A 48 -3.53 -16.05 9.72
N PRO A 49 -3.55 -16.45 8.43
CA PRO A 49 -3.52 -15.52 7.30
C PRO A 49 -4.60 -14.43 7.39
N ARG A 50 -5.76 -14.80 7.92
CA ARG A 50 -6.89 -13.89 8.13
C ARG A 50 -6.56 -12.74 9.09
N LEU A 51 -5.77 -13.00 10.14
CA LEU A 51 -5.33 -11.97 11.08
C LEU A 51 -4.49 -10.92 10.36
N TYR A 52 -3.56 -11.36 9.50
CA TYR A 52 -2.73 -10.48 8.71
C TYR A 52 -3.55 -9.67 7.70
N THR A 53 -4.49 -10.30 6.99
CA THR A 53 -5.39 -9.63 6.03
C THR A 53 -6.23 -8.53 6.71
N TYR A 54 -6.83 -8.80 7.86
CA TYR A 54 -7.61 -7.76 8.55
C TYR A 54 -6.72 -6.72 9.22
N GLY A 55 -5.58 -7.12 9.79
CA GLY A 55 -4.62 -6.20 10.39
C GLY A 55 -4.05 -5.20 9.35
N SER A 56 -3.68 -5.69 8.17
CA SER A 56 -3.27 -4.82 7.06
C SER A 56 -4.42 -3.96 6.55
N GLY A 57 -5.63 -4.51 6.45
CA GLY A 57 -6.83 -3.75 6.07
C GLY A 57 -7.11 -2.57 7.01
N VAL A 58 -7.05 -2.78 8.33
CA VAL A 58 -7.20 -1.69 9.32
C VAL A 58 -6.07 -0.67 9.16
N ALA A 59 -4.83 -1.12 8.99
CA ALA A 59 -3.68 -0.23 8.81
C ALA A 59 -3.84 0.63 7.54
N GLU A 60 -4.25 0.03 6.43
CA GLU A 60 -4.51 0.74 5.16
C GLU A 60 -5.60 1.80 5.31
N LEU A 61 -6.73 1.45 5.94
CA LEU A 61 -7.82 2.39 6.18
C LEU A 61 -7.37 3.57 7.06
N ALA A 62 -6.67 3.28 8.15
CA ALA A 62 -6.17 4.31 9.06
C ALA A 62 -5.16 5.23 8.37
N ILE A 63 -4.19 4.67 7.64
CA ILE A 63 -3.18 5.46 6.91
C ILE A 63 -3.85 6.29 5.81
N GLY A 64 -4.79 5.71 5.06
CA GLY A 64 -5.55 6.40 4.02
C GLY A 64 -6.32 7.60 4.57
N ALA A 65 -7.02 7.43 5.69
CA ALA A 65 -7.72 8.53 6.37
C ALA A 65 -6.73 9.61 6.85
N LEU A 66 -5.61 9.22 7.45
CA LEU A 66 -4.61 10.15 7.98
C LEU A 66 -3.78 10.88 6.92
N LEU A 67 -3.80 10.43 5.66
CA LEU A 67 -3.18 11.15 4.53
C LEU A 67 -3.99 12.40 4.11
N VAL A 68 -5.28 12.44 4.42
CA VAL A 68 -6.17 13.54 4.02
C VAL A 68 -5.83 14.85 4.76
N PRO A 69 -5.78 14.89 6.11
CA PRO A 69 -5.43 16.10 6.84
C PRO A 69 -3.95 16.46 6.66
N ARG A 70 -3.66 17.74 6.42
CA ARG A 70 -2.28 18.22 6.23
C ARG A 70 -1.39 17.97 7.44
N ARG A 71 -1.94 18.05 8.66
CA ARG A 71 -1.21 17.89 9.93
C ARG A 71 -0.62 16.49 10.11
N THR A 72 -1.34 15.46 9.67
CA THR A 72 -0.96 14.04 9.84
C THR A 72 -0.33 13.43 8.60
N ARG A 73 -0.43 14.10 7.44
CA ARG A 73 0.03 13.59 6.15
C ARG A 73 1.49 13.13 6.15
N ARG A 74 2.38 13.84 6.84
CA ARG A 74 3.81 13.49 6.86
C ARG A 74 4.08 12.17 7.57
N SER A 75 3.47 11.93 8.72
CA SER A 75 3.59 10.66 9.45
C SER A 75 2.83 9.54 8.74
N ALA A 76 1.63 9.82 8.23
CA ALA A 76 0.84 8.86 7.45
C ALA A 76 1.57 8.41 6.19
N ALA A 77 2.25 9.32 5.47
CA ALA A 77 3.04 8.95 4.29
C ALA A 77 4.27 8.09 4.63
N LEU A 78 4.88 8.28 5.81
CA LEU A 78 5.93 7.38 6.28
C LEU A 78 5.37 6.00 6.61
N ALA A 79 4.22 5.94 7.31
CA ALA A 79 3.53 4.70 7.61
C ALA A 79 3.10 3.95 6.34
N ALA A 80 2.63 4.66 5.31
CA ALA A 80 2.32 4.09 4.00
C ALA A 80 3.56 3.44 3.36
N ALA A 81 4.71 4.12 3.39
CA ALA A 81 5.95 3.56 2.86
C ALA A 81 6.38 2.29 3.63
N ALA A 82 6.28 2.30 4.96
CA ALA A 82 6.57 1.14 5.79
C ALA A 82 5.61 -0.02 5.52
N LEU A 83 4.32 0.26 5.35
CA LEU A 83 3.30 -0.73 4.98
C LEU A 83 3.63 -1.37 3.63
N PHE A 84 3.97 -0.57 2.60
CA PHE A 84 4.31 -1.09 1.28
C PHE A 84 5.51 -2.05 1.34
N VAL A 85 6.56 -1.67 2.07
CA VAL A 85 7.70 -2.56 2.33
C VAL A 85 7.26 -3.83 3.08
N GLY A 86 6.39 -3.69 4.09
CA GLY A 86 5.87 -4.81 4.88
C GLY A 86 5.06 -5.83 4.10
N VAL A 87 4.33 -5.42 3.05
CA VAL A 87 3.56 -6.33 2.19
C VAL A 87 4.40 -6.93 1.04
N PHE A 88 5.63 -6.47 0.83
CA PHE A 88 6.52 -6.98 -0.22
C PHE A 88 6.75 -8.50 -0.17
N PRO A 89 6.99 -9.13 1.00
CA PRO A 89 7.10 -10.59 1.11
C PRO A 89 5.86 -11.34 0.61
N GLY A 90 4.65 -10.79 0.84
CA GLY A 90 3.40 -11.38 0.33
C GLY A 90 3.31 -11.32 -1.20
N ASN A 91 3.77 -10.23 -1.82
CA ASN A 91 3.85 -10.13 -3.28
C ASN A 91 4.86 -11.11 -3.87
N LEU A 92 6.00 -11.32 -3.20
CA LEU A 92 6.99 -12.32 -3.62
C LEU A 92 6.43 -13.74 -3.50
N ASN A 93 5.73 -14.04 -2.40
CA ASN A 93 5.06 -15.33 -2.20
C ASN A 93 3.96 -15.56 -3.25
N MET A 94 3.23 -14.52 -3.65
CA MET A 94 2.26 -14.62 -4.74
C MET A 94 2.91 -15.08 -6.05
N CYS A 95 4.10 -14.55 -6.41
CA CYS A 95 4.84 -15.02 -7.59
C CYS A 95 5.20 -16.50 -7.50
N ARG A 96 5.63 -16.96 -6.32
CA ARG A 96 5.93 -18.37 -6.06
C ARG A 96 4.69 -19.25 -6.23
N LEU A 97 3.57 -18.88 -5.62
CA LEU A 97 2.32 -19.65 -5.65
C LEU A 97 1.64 -19.66 -7.03
N TRP A 98 1.77 -18.57 -7.78
CA TRP A 98 1.06 -18.40 -9.05
C TRP A 98 1.90 -18.81 -10.26
N TRP A 99 3.13 -19.30 -10.07
CA TRP A 99 4.01 -19.68 -11.16
C TRP A 99 3.43 -20.76 -12.08
N GLY A 100 2.67 -21.70 -11.52
CA GLY A 100 1.97 -22.76 -12.27
C GLY A 100 0.54 -22.39 -12.73
N LYS A 101 0.08 -21.16 -12.47
CA LYS A 101 -1.26 -20.69 -12.85
C LYS A 101 -1.28 -20.11 -14.28
N PRO A 102 -2.47 -19.87 -14.87
CA PRO A 102 -2.59 -19.26 -16.20
C PRO A 102 -1.78 -17.97 -16.32
N TRP A 103 -1.26 -17.71 -17.53
CA TRP A 103 -0.35 -16.60 -17.79
C TRP A 103 -0.87 -15.21 -17.33
N PRO A 104 -2.18 -14.87 -17.36
CA PRO A 104 -2.63 -13.57 -16.88
C PRO A 104 -2.40 -13.38 -15.38
N MET A 105 -2.61 -14.43 -14.58
CA MET A 105 -2.35 -14.40 -13.14
C MET A 105 -0.87 -14.18 -12.86
N ARG A 106 0.01 -14.91 -13.58
CA ARG A 106 1.47 -14.73 -13.47
C ARG A 106 1.88 -13.30 -13.80
N LEU A 107 1.29 -12.70 -14.83
CA LEU A 107 1.59 -11.33 -15.22
C LEU A 107 1.18 -10.33 -14.14
N VAL A 108 0.01 -10.52 -13.50
CA VAL A 108 -0.40 -9.71 -12.35
C VAL A 108 0.57 -9.85 -11.17
N ALA A 109 1.04 -11.07 -10.88
CA ALA A 109 2.01 -11.30 -9.83
C ALA A 109 3.34 -10.60 -10.10
N LEU A 110 3.86 -10.75 -11.31
CA LEU A 110 5.10 -10.10 -11.73
C LEU A 110 4.97 -8.58 -11.75
N ALA A 111 3.84 -8.03 -12.19
CA ALA A 111 3.60 -6.58 -12.23
C ALA A 111 3.56 -5.94 -10.84
N ARG A 112 3.12 -6.67 -9.80
CA ARG A 112 3.07 -6.15 -8.43
C ARG A 112 4.46 -5.88 -7.83
N LEU A 113 5.50 -6.59 -8.26
CA LEU A 113 6.86 -6.41 -7.76
C LEU A 113 7.47 -5.05 -8.15
N PRO A 114 7.57 -4.65 -9.43
CA PRO A 114 8.10 -3.34 -9.80
C PRO A 114 7.15 -2.20 -9.38
N MET A 115 5.83 -2.45 -9.29
CA MET A 115 4.85 -1.45 -8.85
C MET A 115 5.06 -0.98 -7.40
N GLN A 116 5.75 -1.75 -6.56
CA GLN A 116 6.13 -1.32 -5.21
C GLN A 116 7.05 -0.09 -5.20
N LEU A 117 7.96 0.03 -6.18
CA LEU A 117 8.89 1.16 -6.27
C LEU A 117 8.17 2.51 -6.44
N PRO A 118 7.26 2.72 -7.42
CA PRO A 118 6.52 3.96 -7.54
C PRO A 118 5.63 4.24 -6.33
N MET A 119 5.07 3.21 -5.67
CA MET A 119 4.25 3.39 -4.47
C MET A 119 5.08 3.93 -3.30
N ILE A 120 6.23 3.31 -3.01
CA ILE A 120 7.14 3.74 -1.93
C ILE A 120 7.70 5.12 -2.23
N THR A 121 8.21 5.35 -3.44
CA THR A 121 8.79 6.66 -3.81
C THR A 121 7.76 7.78 -3.79
N THR A 122 6.51 7.53 -4.18
CA THR A 122 5.41 8.49 -4.08
C THR A 122 5.09 8.81 -2.62
N ALA A 123 5.02 7.80 -1.75
CA ALA A 123 4.82 8.00 -0.31
C ALA A 123 5.95 8.84 0.31
N LEU A 124 7.21 8.54 0.01
CA LEU A 124 8.36 9.33 0.47
C LEU A 124 8.37 10.76 -0.09
N LYS A 125 7.92 10.96 -1.34
CA LYS A 125 7.75 12.28 -1.95
C LYS A 125 6.68 13.08 -1.22
N ILE A 126 5.53 12.47 -0.89
CA ILE A 126 4.48 13.10 -0.09
C ILE A 126 5.03 13.49 1.28
N ARG A 127 5.73 12.58 1.97
CA ARG A 127 6.36 12.85 3.27
C ARG A 127 7.33 14.02 3.22
N ARG A 128 8.21 14.07 2.21
CA ARG A 128 9.19 15.16 2.06
C ARG A 128 8.49 16.49 1.81
N ASN A 129 7.38 16.46 1.06
CA ASN A 129 6.71 17.66 0.55
C ASN A 129 5.54 18.19 1.41
N SER A 130 5.15 17.44 2.44
CA SER A 130 4.13 17.83 3.43
C SER A 130 4.77 18.58 4.59
#